data_AF-A0A1W9V112-F1
#
_entry.id   AF-A0A1W9V112-F1
#
_cell.length_a   1.000
_cell.length_b   1.000
_cell.length_c   1.000
_cell.angle_alpha   90.00
_cell.angle_beta   90.00
_cell.angle_gamma   90.00
#
_symmetry.space_group_name_H-M   'P 1'
#
loop_
_entity.id
_entity.type
_entity.pdbx_description
1 polymer ?
#
loop_
_entity_poly.entity_id
_entity_poly.type
_entity_poly.pdbx_seq_one_letter_code
_entity_poly.pdbx_strand_id
1 'polypeptide(L)' 'MQQSAGEMPVLLLDDVMSELDAERRAQVIEMLQSGEQSFVTATDWTDFPASFQQQAQCYTVTEGRLEKAAPAQN' A
#
# COMPACT_ATOMS: atom_id res chain seq x y z
N MET A 1 -18.75 9.65 12.55
CA MET A 1 -19.91 8.82 12.15
C MET A 1 -19.83 8.62 10.65
N GLN A 2 -19.37 7.46 10.20
CA GLN A 2 -19.43 7.09 8.79
C GLN A 2 -20.50 6.00 8.64
N GLN A 3 -21.68 6.41 8.19
CA GLN A 3 -22.67 5.49 7.62
C GLN A 3 -22.27 5.26 6.17
N SER A 4 -22.07 4.02 5.79
CA SER A 4 -22.19 3.48 4.43
C SER A 4 -22.49 1.99 4.61
N ALA A 5 -23.16 1.35 3.64
CA ALA A 5 -23.64 -0.04 3.71
C ALA A 5 -22.66 -0.96 4.47
N GLY A 6 -23.13 -1.94 5.24
CA GLY A 6 -22.32 -2.74 6.20
C GLY A 6 -21.12 -3.55 5.64
N GLU A 7 -20.62 -3.19 4.48
CA GLU A 7 -19.38 -3.61 3.84
C GLU A 7 -18.27 -2.57 4.13
N MET A 8 -17.10 -3.05 4.51
CA MET A 8 -15.96 -2.20 4.83
C MET A 8 -15.39 -1.52 3.57
N PRO A 9 -14.97 -0.25 3.61
CA PRO A 9 -14.49 0.45 2.41
C PRO A 9 -13.15 -0.09 1.91
N VAL A 10 -12.97 -0.07 0.59
CA VAL A 10 -11.68 -0.27 -0.07
C VAL A 10 -10.92 1.05 -0.10
N LEU A 11 -9.69 1.06 0.38
CA LEU A 11 -8.80 2.22 0.34
C LEU A 11 -7.91 2.16 -0.91
N LEU A 12 -7.88 3.23 -1.71
CA LEU A 12 -7.04 3.37 -2.89
C LEU A 12 -6.14 4.61 -2.72
N LEU A 13 -4.82 4.43 -2.78
CA LEU A 13 -3.86 5.54 -2.77
C LEU A 13 -2.99 5.52 -4.02
N ASP A 14 -2.85 6.69 -4.65
CA ASP A 14 -2.06 6.85 -5.87
C ASP A 14 -0.73 7.57 -5.56
N ASP A 15 0.39 6.84 -5.55
CA ASP A 15 1.79 7.29 -5.42
C ASP A 15 2.08 8.32 -4.32
N VAL A 16 1.27 8.35 -3.27
CA VAL A 16 1.39 9.36 -2.21
C VAL A 16 2.66 9.22 -1.39
N MET A 17 3.31 8.05 -1.40
CA MET A 17 4.42 7.75 -0.50
C MET A 17 5.67 8.58 -0.81
N SER A 18 5.92 8.90 -2.08
CA SER A 18 7.07 9.72 -2.49
C SER A 18 6.93 11.19 -2.12
N GLU A 19 5.71 11.67 -1.85
CA GLU A 19 5.43 13.07 -1.51
C GLU A 19 5.49 13.35 0.01
N LEU A 20 5.60 12.30 0.81
CA LEU A 20 5.46 12.40 2.26
C LEU A 20 6.81 12.33 2.98
N ASP A 21 6.95 13.18 4.00
CA ASP A 21 8.01 13.04 4.99
C ASP A 21 7.87 11.72 5.79
N ALA A 22 8.88 11.39 6.58
CA ALA A 22 8.93 10.14 7.31
C ALA A 22 7.78 9.98 8.34
N GLU A 23 7.37 11.08 8.97
CA GLU A 23 6.30 11.06 9.98
C GLU A 23 4.95 10.77 9.34
N ARG A 24 4.64 11.47 8.23
CA ARG A 24 3.39 11.27 7.50
C ARG A 24 3.32 9.89 6.83
N ARG A 25 4.44 9.39 6.29
CA ARG A 25 4.51 8.01 5.78
C ARG A 25 4.14 7.00 6.86
N ALA A 26 4.68 7.15 8.07
CA ALA A 26 4.36 6.26 9.19
C ALA A 26 2.86 6.23 9.51
N GLN A 27 2.21 7.41 9.52
CA GLN A 27 0.76 7.50 9.75
C GLN A 27 -0.05 6.81 8.64
N VAL A 28 0.32 7.00 7.36
CA VAL A 28 -0.35 6.32 6.24
C VAL A 28 -0.18 4.81 6.34
N ILE A 29 1.02 4.33 6.70
CA ILE A 29 1.27 2.90 6.87
C ILE A 29 0.43 2.31 8.02
N GLU A 30 0.25 3.03 9.12
CA GLU A 30 -0.62 2.61 10.22
C GLU A 30 -2.09 2.50 9.79
N MET A 31 -2.57 3.44 8.98
CA MET A 31 -3.90 3.37 8.38
C MET A 31 -4.05 2.16 7.44
N LEU A 32 -3.02 1.88 6.63
CA LEU A 32 -3.01 0.75 5.71
C LEU A 32 -3.00 -0.60 6.43
N GLN A 33 -2.35 -0.71 7.58
CA GLN A 33 -2.31 -1.93 8.39
C GLN A 33 -3.58 -2.16 9.22
N SER A 34 -4.32 -1.10 9.54
CA SER A 34 -5.56 -1.19 10.32
C SER A 34 -6.81 -1.37 9.46
N GLY A 35 -6.75 -1.04 8.17
CA GLY A 35 -7.83 -1.30 7.20
C GLY A 35 -7.82 -2.75 6.71
N GLU A 36 -8.99 -3.30 6.39
CA GLU A 36 -9.11 -4.67 5.86
C GLU A 36 -8.67 -4.80 4.39
N GLN A 37 -8.90 -3.77 3.57
CA GLN A 37 -8.62 -3.82 2.12
C GLN A 37 -8.04 -2.50 1.60
N SER A 38 -6.80 -2.55 1.12
CA SER A 38 -6.08 -1.39 0.58
C SER A 38 -5.30 -1.73 -0.69
N PHE A 39 -5.33 -0.84 -1.68
CA PHE A 39 -4.43 -0.82 -2.83
C PHE A 39 -3.63 0.48 -2.84
N VAL A 40 -2.33 0.35 -3.06
CA VAL A 40 -1.41 1.49 -3.09
C VAL A 40 -0.56 1.35 -4.34
N THR A 41 -0.50 2.39 -5.16
CA THR A 41 0.53 2.51 -6.19
C THR A 41 1.74 3.20 -5.56
N ALA A 42 2.93 2.77 -5.97
CA ALA A 42 4.18 3.36 -5.55
C ALA A 42 5.22 3.17 -6.64
N THR A 43 6.11 4.14 -6.77
CA THR A 43 7.26 4.08 -7.68
C THR A 43 8.38 3.18 -7.17
N ASP A 44 8.57 3.06 -5.85
CA ASP A 44 9.59 2.20 -5.24
C ASP A 44 9.03 1.38 -4.06
N TRP A 45 9.38 0.09 -4.01
CA TRP A 45 9.02 -0.78 -2.90
C TRP A 45 9.69 -0.39 -1.58
N THR A 46 10.86 0.24 -1.65
CA THR A 46 11.66 0.66 -0.49
C THR A 46 11.04 1.82 0.30
N ASP A 47 10.02 2.49 -0.24
CA ASP A 47 9.24 3.50 0.49
C ASP A 47 8.42 2.91 1.64
N PHE A 48 8.23 1.59 1.64
CA PHE A 48 7.53 0.87 2.70
C PHE A 48 8.50 0.14 3.63
N PRO A 49 8.23 0.12 4.95
CA PRO A 49 9.05 -0.61 5.89
C PRO A 49 8.95 -2.12 5.64
N ALA A 50 10.03 -2.85 5.94
CA ALA A 50 10.12 -4.30 5.74
C ALA A 50 8.94 -5.07 6.39
N SER A 51 8.45 -4.62 7.55
CA SER A 51 7.31 -5.21 8.23
C SER A 51 6.01 -5.14 7.42
N PHE A 52 5.80 -4.05 6.68
CA PHE A 52 4.68 -3.91 5.75
C PHE A 52 4.91 -4.74 4.49
N GLN A 53 6.12 -4.70 3.94
CA GLN A 53 6.49 -5.45 2.74
C GLN A 53 6.29 -6.97 2.90
N GLN A 54 6.51 -7.51 4.10
CA GLN A 54 6.31 -8.93 4.41
C GLN A 54 4.83 -9.35 4.45
N GLN A 55 3.93 -8.41 4.73
CA GLN A 55 2.49 -8.66 4.85
C GLN A 55 1.74 -8.31 3.56
N ALA A 56 2.25 -7.36 2.80
CA ALA A 56 1.66 -6.88 1.57
C ALA A 56 1.98 -7.79 0.37
N GLN A 57 1.06 -7.82 -0.60
CA GLN A 57 1.32 -8.43 -1.89
C GLN A 57 1.76 -7.34 -2.86
N CYS A 58 2.97 -7.49 -3.41
CA CYS A 58 3.49 -6.58 -4.41
C CYS A 58 3.19 -7.09 -5.83
N TYR A 59 2.77 -6.18 -6.68
CA TYR A 59 2.56 -6.41 -8.10
C TYR A 59 3.26 -5.32 -8.90
N THR A 60 3.94 -5.73 -9.97
CA THR A 60 4.59 -4.81 -10.90
C THR A 60 3.72 -4.66 -12.14
N VAL A 61 3.53 -3.41 -12.56
CA VAL A 61 2.84 -3.09 -13.81
C VAL A 61 3.88 -2.78 -14.89
N THR A 62 3.83 -3.48 -16.02
CA THR A 62 4.70 -3.24 -17.18
C THR A 62 3.85 -3.30 -18.44
N GLU A 63 3.87 -2.24 -19.25
CA GLU A 63 3.09 -2.14 -20.50
C GLU A 63 1.59 -2.46 -20.32
N GLY A 64 0.99 -2.03 -19.21
CA GLY A 64 -0.42 -2.29 -18.88
C GLY A 64 -0.72 -3.73 -18.44
N ARG A 65 0.30 -4.55 -18.20
CA ARG A 65 0.19 -5.92 -17.65
C ARG A 65 0.64 -5.93 -16.20
N LEU A 66 -0.08 -6.69 -15.39
CA LEU A 66 0.12 -6.78 -13.95
C LEU A 66 0.70 -8.16 -13.62
N GLU A 67 1.90 -8.19 -13.05
CA GLU A 67 2.60 -9.42 -12.67
C GLU A 67 2.90 -9.41 -11.18
N LYS A 68 2.80 -10.57 -10.52
CA LYS A 68 3.14 -10.67 -9.10
C LYS A 68 4.64 -10.46 -8.94
N ALA A 69 5.05 -9.46 -8.17
CA ALA A 69 6.45 -9.25 -7.89
C ALA A 69 6.98 -10.43 -7.07
N ALA A 70 8.16 -10.94 -7.41
CA ALA A 70 8.81 -11.96 -6.60
C ALA A 70 9.04 -11.39 -5.19
N PRO A 71 8.84 -12.19 -4.12
CA PRO A 71 9.19 -11.74 -2.78
C PRO A 71 10.67 -11.35 -2.80
N ALA A 72 10.99 -10.14 -2.31
CA ALA A 72 12.35 -9.71 -2.13
C ALA A 72 13.05 -10.74 -1.23
N GLN A 73 13.90 -11.57 -1.83
CA GLN A 73 14.74 -12.52 -1.11
C GLN A 73 15.79 -11.69 -0.37
N ASN A 74 15.61 -11.55 0.95
CA ASN A 74 16.65 -11.13 1.88
C ASN A 74 16.55 -11.96 3.15
#